data_AF-A0A0D8X612-F1
#
_entry.id   AF-A0A0D8X612-F1
#
_cell.length_a   1.000
_cell.length_b   1.000
_cell.length_c   1.000
_cell.angle_alpha   90.00
_cell.angle_beta   90.00
_cell.angle_gamma   90.00
#
_symmetry.space_group_name_H-M   'P 1'
#
loop_
_entity.id
_entity.type
_entity.pdbx_description
1 polymer ?
#
loop_
_entity_poly.entity_id
_entity_poly.type
_entity_poly.pdbx_seq_one_letter_code
_entity_poly.pdbx_strand_id
1 'polypeptide(L)'
;MSETNIILAAEITPIPQQTAKHQSWDEFCTFESSEVQEFSGSNAEEQRQQNAAVWEQFEKTIEKREDGYYVRLPWKENANALPPNKSMAIQRLQSTINKLTTNPVLFQQYHETIIQQLNRGIIEE
;
A
#
# COMPACT_ATOMS: atom_id res chain seq x y z
N MET A 1 8.43 48.87 67.95
CA MET A 1 7.41 49.30 66.97
C MET A 1 7.42 48.26 65.85
N SER A 2 6.22 47.89 65.39
CA SER A 2 5.93 46.72 64.55
C SER A 2 6.48 46.86 63.13
N GLU A 3 7.15 45.83 62.63
CA GLU A 3 7.37 45.63 61.18
C GLU A 3 6.94 44.21 60.81
N THR A 4 5.67 44.10 60.43
CA THR A 4 5.08 42.95 59.76
C THR A 4 5.43 43.01 58.27
N ASN A 5 6.25 42.06 57.80
CA ASN A 5 6.43 41.81 56.36
C ASN A 5 5.27 40.97 55.83
N ILE A 6 4.54 41.52 54.88
CA ILE A 6 3.43 40.88 54.15
C ILE A 6 4.02 40.04 53.01
N ILE A 7 3.63 38.77 52.96
CA ILE A 7 3.95 37.84 51.88
C ILE A 7 3.14 38.22 50.63
N LEU A 8 3.84 38.53 49.54
CA LEU A 8 3.26 38.71 48.20
C LEU A 8 3.04 37.34 47.57
N ALA A 9 1.80 36.82 47.62
CA ALA A 9 1.37 35.70 46.80
C ALA A 9 0.86 36.24 45.46
N ALA A 10 1.64 36.05 44.39
CA ALA A 10 1.17 36.28 43.03
C ALA A 10 0.24 35.12 42.64
N GLU A 11 -1.03 35.46 42.44
CA GLU A 11 -2.09 34.56 42.00
C GLU A 11 -1.80 34.04 40.58
N ILE A 12 -1.70 32.72 40.43
CA ILE A 12 -1.68 32.04 39.13
C ILE A 12 -3.13 31.98 38.66
N THR A 13 -3.51 32.86 37.73
CA THR A 13 -4.79 32.78 37.04
C THR A 13 -4.77 31.57 36.09
N PRO A 14 -5.75 30.65 36.12
CA PRO A 14 -5.78 29.55 35.17
C PRO A 14 -6.10 30.05 33.76
N ILE A 15 -5.29 29.64 32.79
CA ILE A 15 -5.52 29.89 31.36
C ILE A 15 -6.83 29.17 30.95
N PRO A 16 -7.77 29.83 30.25
CA PRO A 16 -8.96 29.17 29.73
C PRO A 16 -8.57 28.05 28.78
N GLN A 17 -8.94 26.82 29.13
CA GLN A 17 -8.80 25.66 28.27
C GLN A 17 -9.59 25.93 26.98
N GLN A 18 -8.89 26.08 25.85
CA GLN A 18 -9.53 26.00 24.54
C GLN A 18 -10.07 24.58 24.40
N THR A 19 -11.37 24.43 24.66
CA THR A 19 -12.10 23.21 24.34
C THR A 19 -12.15 23.11 22.82
N ALA A 20 -11.32 22.23 22.27
CA ALA A 20 -11.54 21.68 20.94
C ALA A 20 -12.98 21.16 20.94
N LYS A 21 -13.85 21.78 20.13
CA LYS A 21 -15.22 21.31 19.92
C LYS A 21 -15.12 19.85 19.50
N HIS A 22 -15.54 18.97 20.38
CA HIS A 22 -15.71 17.56 20.09
C HIS A 22 -16.87 17.49 19.10
N GLN A 23 -16.56 17.52 17.81
CA GLN A 23 -17.55 17.22 16.77
C GLN A 23 -18.17 15.88 17.15
N SER A 24 -19.47 15.88 17.40
CA SER A 24 -20.18 14.65 17.75
C SER A 24 -20.02 13.67 16.59
N TRP A 25 -19.90 12.38 16.89
CA TRP A 25 -20.00 11.33 15.88
C TRP A 25 -21.26 11.51 15.01
N ASP A 26 -22.33 12.06 15.57
CA ASP A 26 -23.57 12.34 14.85
C ASP A 26 -23.41 13.40 13.74
N GLU A 27 -22.55 14.41 13.94
CA GLU A 27 -22.23 15.42 12.91
C GLU A 27 -21.35 14.83 11.79
N PHE A 28 -20.46 13.90 12.13
CA PHE A 28 -19.68 13.15 11.12
C PHE A 28 -20.60 12.25 10.28
N CYS A 29 -21.54 11.55 10.90
CA CYS A 29 -22.46 10.65 10.20
C CYS A 29 -23.48 11.38 9.29
N THR A 30 -23.83 12.62 9.63
CA THR A 30 -24.72 13.43 8.78
C THR A 30 -24.03 13.93 7.50
N PHE A 31 -22.70 14.01 7.47
CA PHE A 31 -21.95 14.30 6.24
C PHE A 31 -22.01 13.15 5.23
N GLU A 32 -21.94 11.89 5.68
CA GLU A 32 -22.15 10.71 4.81
C GLU A 32 -23.58 10.59 4.28
N SER A 33 -24.54 11.31 4.88
CA SER A 33 -25.93 11.36 4.44
C SER A 33 -26.18 12.38 3.33
N SER A 34 -25.19 13.21 2.98
CA SER A 34 -25.30 14.15 1.86
C SER A 34 -25.12 13.39 0.53
N GLU A 35 -26.10 13.53 -0.37
CA GLU A 35 -26.16 12.86 -1.68
C GLU A 35 -25.01 13.28 -2.61
N VAL A 36 -23.80 12.79 -2.35
CA VAL A 36 -22.91 12.41 -3.44
C VAL A 36 -23.48 11.10 -3.95
N GLN A 37 -24.04 11.11 -5.16
CA GLN A 37 -24.63 9.92 -5.77
C GLN A 37 -23.52 8.94 -6.15
N GLU A 38 -22.99 8.24 -5.15
CA GLU A 38 -22.10 7.09 -5.31
C GLU A 38 -22.90 5.93 -5.92
N PHE A 39 -22.33 5.33 -6.96
CA PHE A 39 -22.89 4.18 -7.65
C PHE A 39 -23.08 3.00 -6.68
N SER A 40 -24.31 2.83 -6.17
CA SER A 40 -24.71 1.77 -5.23
C SER A 40 -24.96 0.42 -5.92
N GLY A 41 -24.04 -0.03 -6.76
CA GLY A 41 -23.98 -1.46 -7.07
C GLY A 41 -23.60 -2.23 -5.80
N SER A 42 -24.09 -3.46 -5.61
CA SER A 42 -23.38 -4.37 -4.71
C SER A 42 -21.96 -4.49 -5.25
N ASN A 43 -20.93 -4.40 -4.42
CA ASN A 43 -19.53 -4.60 -4.84
C ASN A 43 -19.35 -5.85 -5.74
N ALA A 44 -20.19 -6.87 -5.52
CA ALA A 44 -20.27 -8.08 -6.34
C ALA A 44 -20.77 -7.88 -7.79
N GLU A 45 -21.61 -6.88 -8.06
CA GLU A 45 -22.05 -6.53 -9.42
C GLU A 45 -20.94 -5.80 -10.18
N GLU A 46 -20.29 -4.82 -9.54
CA GLU A 46 -19.13 -4.14 -10.11
C GLU A 46 -18.00 -5.13 -10.41
N GLN A 47 -17.67 -6.02 -9.46
CA GLN A 47 -16.67 -7.06 -9.65
C GLN A 47 -17.03 -8.00 -10.81
N ARG A 48 -18.31 -8.37 -10.96
CA ARG A 48 -18.76 -9.21 -12.07
C ARG A 48 -18.58 -8.51 -13.41
N GLN A 49 -18.90 -7.23 -13.51
CA GLN A 49 -18.72 -6.43 -14.72
C GLN A 49 -17.22 -6.29 -15.06
N GLN A 50 -16.38 -6.01 -14.08
CA GLN A 50 -14.92 -5.93 -14.26
C GLN A 50 -14.34 -7.27 -14.74
N ASN A 51 -14.73 -8.38 -14.10
CA ASN A 51 -14.27 -9.71 -14.48
C ASN A 51 -14.72 -10.09 -15.90
N ALA A 52 -15.97 -9.76 -16.27
CA ALA A 52 -16.49 -10.00 -17.61
C ALA A 52 -15.70 -9.23 -18.67
N ALA A 53 -15.39 -7.96 -18.42
CA ALA A 53 -14.58 -7.13 -19.32
C ALA A 53 -13.15 -7.66 -19.48
N VAL A 54 -12.50 -8.08 -18.37
CA VAL A 54 -11.18 -8.71 -18.40
C VAL A 54 -11.18 -9.98 -19.22
N TRP A 55 -12.22 -10.81 -19.06
CA TRP A 55 -12.36 -12.06 -19.80
C TRP A 55 -12.56 -11.82 -21.31
N GLU A 56 -13.43 -10.88 -21.66
CA GLU A 56 -13.66 -10.49 -23.04
C GLU A 56 -12.37 -9.97 -23.72
N GLN A 57 -11.61 -9.12 -23.01
CA GLN A 57 -10.33 -8.63 -23.51
C GLN A 57 -9.31 -9.77 -23.66
N PHE A 58 -9.25 -10.69 -22.70
CA PHE A 58 -8.37 -11.85 -22.80
C PHE A 58 -8.65 -12.65 -24.06
N GLU A 59 -9.90 -13.07 -24.28
CA GLU A 59 -10.32 -13.83 -25.45
C GLU A 59 -10.03 -13.11 -26.77
N LYS A 60 -10.32 -11.80 -26.84
CA LYS A 60 -10.03 -10.97 -28.03
C LYS A 60 -8.55 -10.85 -28.36
N THR A 61 -7.68 -10.97 -27.37
CA THR A 61 -6.22 -10.80 -27.55
C THR A 61 -5.48 -12.11 -27.81
N ILE A 62 -6.20 -13.23 -27.87
CA ILE A 62 -5.60 -14.52 -28.23
C ILE A 62 -5.24 -14.52 -29.72
N GLU A 63 -3.95 -14.54 -29.99
CA GLU A 63 -3.39 -14.69 -31.33
C GLU A 63 -2.75 -16.07 -31.47
N LYS A 64 -3.25 -16.89 -32.38
CA LYS A 64 -2.59 -18.16 -32.74
C LYS A 64 -1.50 -17.88 -33.76
N ARG A 65 -0.27 -18.23 -33.44
CA ARG A 65 0.90 -18.18 -34.33
C ARG A 65 1.41 -19.60 -34.59
N GLU A 66 2.41 -19.73 -35.48
CA GLU A 66 2.98 -21.04 -35.83
C GLU A 66 3.65 -21.73 -34.64
N ASP A 67 4.19 -20.94 -33.71
CA ASP A 67 4.95 -21.38 -32.54
C ASP A 67 4.14 -21.44 -31.23
N GLY A 68 2.90 -20.93 -31.22
CA GLY A 68 2.04 -21.01 -30.04
C GLY A 68 0.90 -20.00 -30.01
N TYR A 69 0.24 -19.92 -28.84
CA TYR A 69 -0.76 -18.90 -28.56
C TYR A 69 -0.13 -17.73 -27.82
N TYR A 70 -0.36 -16.54 -28.34
CA TYR A 70 0.05 -15.29 -27.75
C TYR A 70 -1.18 -14.62 -27.16
N VAL A 71 -1.08 -14.19 -25.90
CA VAL A 71 -2.16 -13.51 -25.20
C VAL A 71 -1.60 -12.25 -24.58
N ARG A 72 -2.42 -11.19 -24.50
CA ARG A 72 -2.03 -10.00 -23.76
C ARG A 72 -2.35 -10.19 -22.28
N LEU A 73 -1.45 -9.74 -21.41
CA LEU A 73 -1.74 -9.71 -19.99
C LEU A 73 -2.80 -8.63 -19.70
N PRO A 74 -3.78 -8.92 -18.82
CA PRO A 74 -4.88 -8.00 -18.52
C PRO A 74 -4.41 -6.88 -17.59
N TRP A 75 -3.70 -5.91 -18.15
CA TRP A 75 -3.24 -4.74 -17.41
C TRP A 75 -4.39 -3.76 -17.17
N LYS A 76 -4.42 -3.17 -15.98
CA LYS A 76 -5.36 -2.09 -15.65
C LYS A 76 -4.89 -0.80 -16.33
N GLU A 77 -5.72 -0.20 -17.19
CA GLU A 77 -5.36 1.00 -17.96
C GLU A 77 -5.05 2.21 -17.08
N ASN A 78 -5.80 2.39 -15.98
CA ASN A 78 -5.64 3.50 -15.04
C ASN A 78 -4.86 3.09 -13.78
N ALA A 79 -3.76 2.34 -13.94
CA ALA A 79 -2.92 1.98 -12.81
C ALA A 79 -2.16 3.21 -12.28
N ASN A 80 -2.31 3.48 -10.98
CA ASN A 80 -1.56 4.54 -10.32
C ASN A 80 -0.05 4.21 -10.38
N ALA A 81 0.78 5.25 -10.49
CA ALA A 81 2.22 5.10 -10.38
C ALA A 81 2.57 4.48 -9.02
N LEU A 82 3.33 3.38 -9.03
CA LEU A 82 3.78 2.75 -7.81
C LEU A 82 4.73 3.68 -7.06
N PRO A 83 4.61 3.80 -5.72
CA PRO A 83 5.54 4.59 -4.95
C PRO A 83 6.97 4.00 -5.05
N PRO A 84 8.02 4.82 -4.90
CA PRO A 84 9.39 4.35 -4.99
C PRO A 84 9.70 3.35 -3.86
N ASN A 85 9.97 2.09 -4.22
CA ASN A 85 10.24 0.99 -3.28
C ASN A 85 11.73 0.66 -3.13
N LYS A 86 12.64 1.46 -3.70
CA LYS A 86 14.08 1.14 -3.80
C LYS A 86 14.73 0.89 -2.44
N SER A 87 14.50 1.78 -1.46
CA SER A 87 15.10 1.67 -0.12
C SER A 87 14.69 0.38 0.59
N MET A 88 13.40 0.08 0.56
CA MET A 88 12.81 -1.13 1.15
C MET A 88 13.31 -2.39 0.43
N ALA A 89 13.41 -2.36 -0.90
CA ALA A 89 13.94 -3.48 -1.68
C ALA A 89 15.41 -3.79 -1.31
N ILE A 90 16.24 -2.76 -1.14
CA ILE A 90 17.63 -2.91 -0.71
C ILE A 90 17.71 -3.53 0.70
N GLN A 91 16.91 -3.03 1.65
CA GLN A 91 16.90 -3.58 3.01
C GLN A 91 16.45 -5.05 3.04
N ARG A 92 15.43 -5.41 2.25
CA ARG A 92 14.98 -6.80 2.09
C ARG A 92 16.09 -7.67 1.53
N LEU A 93 16.80 -7.20 0.50
CA LEU A 93 17.93 -7.92 -0.09
C LEU A 93 19.03 -8.17 0.95
N GLN A 94 19.44 -7.14 1.69
CA GLN A 94 20.46 -7.26 2.73
C GLN A 94 20.05 -8.26 3.82
N SER A 95 18.81 -8.19 4.28
CA SER A 95 18.28 -9.14 5.26
C SER A 95 18.31 -10.58 4.74
N THR A 96 17.91 -10.79 3.49
CA THR A 96 17.96 -12.11 2.84
C THR A 96 19.38 -12.63 2.73
N ILE A 97 20.34 -11.79 2.30
CA ILE A 97 21.76 -12.17 2.23
C ILE A 97 22.27 -12.60 3.60
N ASN A 98 22.03 -11.80 4.65
CA ASN A 98 22.48 -12.12 6.01
C ASN A 98 21.92 -13.45 6.54
N LYS A 99 20.66 -13.76 6.21
CA LYS A 99 20.05 -15.06 6.55
C LYS A 99 20.71 -16.20 5.78
N LEU A 100 20.93 -16.04 4.48
CA LEU A 100 21.54 -17.07 3.65
C LEU A 100 23.01 -17.32 4.01
N THR A 101 23.78 -16.29 4.38
CA THR A 101 25.18 -16.45 4.81
C THR A 101 25.32 -17.31 6.07
N THR A 102 24.25 -17.45 6.86
CA THR A 102 24.25 -18.32 8.05
C THR A 102 24.17 -19.81 7.66
N ASN A 103 23.68 -20.13 6.45
CA ASN A 103 23.60 -21.49 5.93
C ASN A 103 24.32 -21.58 4.56
N PRO A 104 25.62 -21.96 4.56
CA PRO A 104 26.44 -22.01 3.34
C PRO A 104 25.86 -22.91 2.24
N VAL A 105 25.25 -24.04 2.62
CA VAL A 105 24.66 -24.98 1.66
C VAL A 105 23.48 -24.34 0.93
N LEU A 106 22.58 -23.70 1.67
CA LEU A 106 21.43 -23.02 1.09
C LEU A 106 21.85 -21.84 0.21
N PHE A 107 22.87 -21.09 0.63
CA PHE A 107 23.39 -19.96 -0.15
C PHE A 107 23.93 -20.41 -1.51
N GLN A 108 24.68 -21.53 -1.54
CA GLN A 108 25.17 -22.11 -2.78
C GLN A 108 24.02 -22.55 -3.71
N GLN A 109 22.99 -23.22 -3.17
CA GLN A 109 21.83 -23.64 -3.96
C GLN A 109 21.08 -22.48 -4.61
N TYR A 110 20.97 -21.34 -3.92
CA TYR A 110 20.39 -20.12 -4.49
C TYR A 110 21.21 -19.62 -5.67
N HIS A 111 22.53 -19.55 -5.51
CA HIS A 111 23.42 -19.12 -6.57
C HIS A 111 23.32 -20.03 -7.79
N GLU A 112 23.40 -21.34 -7.59
CA GLU A 112 23.27 -22.35 -8.65
C GLU A 112 21.93 -22.22 -9.39
N THR A 113 20.84 -22.01 -8.66
CA THR A 113 19.50 -21.80 -9.25
C THR A 113 19.47 -20.55 -10.12
N ILE A 114 20.01 -19.43 -9.64
CA ILE A 114 20.04 -18.16 -10.40
C ILE A 114 20.83 -18.35 -11.71
N ILE A 115 22.02 -18.94 -11.64
CA ILE A 115 22.84 -19.22 -12.83
C ILE A 115 22.13 -20.17 -13.80
N GLN A 116 21.46 -21.20 -13.29
CA GLN A 116 20.70 -22.12 -14.13
C GLN A 116 19.54 -21.43 -14.85
N GLN A 117 18.81 -20.54 -14.17
CA GLN A 117 17.70 -19.79 -14.77
C GLN A 117 18.21 -18.80 -15.82
N LEU A 118 19.36 -18.17 -15.55
CA LEU A 118 20.03 -17.27 -16.50
C LEU A 118 20.45 -18.02 -17.77
N ASN A 119 21.12 -19.17 -17.62
CA ASN A 119 21.56 -20.01 -18.74
C ASN A 119 20.39 -20.56 -19.57
N ARG A 120 19.21 -20.70 -18.97
CA ARG A 120 17.98 -21.13 -19.66
C ARG A 120 17.26 -19.97 -20.36
N GLY A 121 17.73 -18.73 -20.22
CA GLY A 121 17.07 -17.55 -20.76
C GLY A 121 15.74 -17.23 -20.10
N ILE A 122 15.52 -17.69 -18.86
CA ILE A 122 14.29 -17.41 -18.09
C ILE A 122 14.38 -16.04 -17.42
N ILE A 123 15.58 -15.63 -17.03
CA ILE A 123 15.88 -14.31 -16.48
C ILE A 123 16.94 -13.62 -17.35
N GLU A 124 16.96 -12.29 -17.30
CA GLU A 124 17.87 -11.42 -18.04
C GLU A 124 19.08 -11.01 -17.16
N GLU A 125 20.19 -10.58 -17.79
CA GLU A 125 21.38 -10.02 -17.10
C GLU A 125 21.17 -8.59 -16.59
#